data_AF-K4A3M1-F1
#
_entry.id   AF-K4A3M1-F1
#
_cell.length_a   1.000
_cell.length_b   1.000
_cell.length_c   1.000
_cell.angle_alpha   90.00
_cell.angle_beta   90.00
_cell.angle_gamma   90.00
#
_symmetry.space_group_name_H-M   'P 1'
#
loop_
_entity.id
_entity.type
_entity.pdbx_description
1 polymer ?
#
loop_
_entity_poly.entity_id
_entity_poly.type
_entity_poly.pdbx_seq_one_letter_code
_entity_poly.pdbx_strand_id
1 'polypeptide(L)' 'MFCMQKVDKMFAAFTGQPLDMVQQWTERDRFMSSSEAMDFGLVDALLETRY' A
#
# COMPACT_ATOMS: atom_id res chain seq x y z
N MET A 1 10.48 18.39 2.86
CA MET A 1 10.29 17.76 1.53
C MET A 1 11.38 16.71 1.22
N PHE A 2 11.75 15.84 2.17
CA PHE A 2 12.81 14.82 1.96
C PHE A 2 12.48 13.43 2.51
N CYS A 3 11.47 13.29 3.37
CA CYS A 3 11.14 12.00 4.01
C CYS A 3 10.23 11.10 3.17
N MET A 4 9.29 11.68 2.39
CA MET A 4 8.29 10.89 1.64
C MET A 4 8.93 9.96 0.61
N GLN A 5 9.92 10.44 -0.16
CA GLN A 5 10.53 9.67 -1.23
C GLN A 5 11.16 8.33 -0.80
N LYS A 6 11.66 8.23 0.44
CA LYS A 6 12.22 6.97 0.95
C LYS A 6 11.13 5.96 1.27
N VAL A 7 10.04 6.46 1.84
CA VAL A 7 8.85 5.68 2.17
C VAL A 7 8.17 5.22 0.88
N ASP A 8 7.96 6.12 -0.09
CA ASP A 8 7.38 5.80 -1.40
C ASP A 8 8.14 4.68 -2.10
N LYS A 9 9.49 4.71 -2.07
CA LYS A 9 10.35 3.67 -2.67
C LYS A 9 10.23 2.32 -1.99
N MET A 10 10.08 2.31 -0.66
CA MET A 10 9.84 1.07 0.07
C MET A 10 8.47 0.52 -0.30
N PHE A 11 7.42 1.34 -0.23
CA PHE A 11 6.06 0.93 -0.61
C PHE A 11 6.00 0.40 -2.03
N ALA A 12 6.58 1.10 -3.01
CA ALA A 12 6.66 0.65 -4.40
C ALA A 12 7.39 -0.70 -4.55
N ALA A 13 8.45 -0.95 -3.76
CA ALA A 13 9.17 -2.22 -3.78
C ALA A 13 8.38 -3.38 -3.16
N PHE A 14 7.54 -3.10 -2.15
CA PHE A 14 6.68 -4.10 -1.51
C PHE A 14 5.43 -4.42 -2.32
N THR A 15 4.79 -3.40 -2.93
CA THR A 15 3.55 -3.57 -3.70
C THR A 15 3.78 -3.81 -5.19
N GLY A 16 5.00 -3.62 -5.69
CA GLY A 16 5.33 -3.73 -7.12
C GLY A 16 4.74 -2.60 -7.98
N GLN A 17 4.19 -1.56 -7.36
CA GLN A 17 3.51 -0.46 -8.04
C GLN A 17 4.41 0.74 -8.30
N PRO A 18 4.12 1.55 -9.33
CA PRO A 18 4.91 2.74 -9.62
C PRO A 18 4.82 3.77 -8.48
N LEU A 19 5.94 4.45 -8.22
CA LEU A 19 6.07 5.52 -7.21
C LEU A 19 4.98 6.61 -7.35
N ASP A 20 4.60 6.93 -8.58
CA ASP A 20 3.59 7.94 -8.90
C ASP A 20 2.21 7.56 -8.33
N MET A 21 1.84 6.28 -8.43
CA MET A 21 0.63 5.77 -7.77
C MET A 21 0.78 5.83 -6.26
N VAL A 22 1.86 5.31 -5.67
CA VAL A 22 2.02 5.35 -4.20
C VAL A 22 1.92 6.78 -3.64
N GLN A 23 2.48 7.77 -4.33
CA GLN A 23 2.42 9.18 -3.92
C GLN A 23 1.00 9.74 -3.97
N GLN A 24 0.27 9.50 -5.07
CA GLN A 24 -1.11 9.95 -5.19
C GLN A 24 -2.02 9.36 -4.11
N TRP A 25 -1.76 8.12 -3.71
CA TRP A 25 -2.51 7.42 -2.68
C TRP A 25 -2.08 7.80 -1.26
N THR A 26 -0.85 8.27 -1.08
CA THR A 26 -0.36 8.76 0.22
C THR A 26 -0.77 10.22 0.47
N GLU A 27 -1.00 11.01 -0.59
CA GLU A 27 -1.49 12.39 -0.48
C GLU A 27 -2.99 12.48 -0.12
N ARG A 28 -3.73 11.39 -0.32
CA ARG A 28 -5.16 11.29 -0.01
C ARG A 28 -5.38 9.99 0.74
N ASP A 29 -5.44 10.08 2.07
CA ASP A 29 -5.72 8.95 2.95
C ASP A 29 -6.87 8.10 2.38
N ARG A 30 -6.52 6.94 1.82
CA ARG A 30 -7.44 6.05 1.12
C ARG A 30 -7.54 4.76 1.89
N PHE A 31 -8.67 4.58 2.57
CA PHE A 31 -9.01 3.33 3.23
C PHE A 31 -9.35 2.29 2.16
N MET A 32 -8.49 1.29 2.03
CA MET A 32 -8.72 0.12 1.18
C MET A 32 -9.40 -0.97 2.00
N SER A 33 -10.33 -1.69 1.38
CA SER A 33 -10.87 -2.91 2.01
C SER A 33 -9.81 -4.01 2.02
N SER A 34 -9.95 -4.98 2.93
CA SER A 34 -9.04 -6.12 3.07
C SER A 34 -8.78 -6.82 1.72
N SER A 35 -9.80 -6.97 0.88
CA SER A 35 -9.69 -7.56 -0.46
C SER A 35 -8.88 -6.70 -1.44
N GLU A 36 -9.04 -5.39 -1.40
CA GLU A 36 -8.24 -4.47 -2.22
C GLU A 36 -6.78 -4.47 -1.78
N ALA A 37 -6.50 -4.57 -0.47
CA ALA A 37 -5.13 -4.66 0.04
C ALA A 37 -4.43 -5.97 -0.38
N MET A 38 -5.17 -7.06 -0.54
CA MET A 38 -4.64 -8.30 -1.12
C MET A 38 -4.32 -8.15 -2.61
N ASP A 39 -5.24 -7.60 -3.41
CA ASP A 39 -5.04 -7.38 -4.84
C ASP A 39 -3.84 -6.45 -5.12
N PHE A 40 -3.66 -5.46 -4.24
CA PHE A 40 -2.56 -4.51 -4.30
C PHE A 40 -1.21 -5.10 -3.84
N GLY A 41 -1.20 -6.31 -3.27
CA GLY A 41 0.01 -6.96 -2.73
C GLY A 41 0.51 -6.33 -1.43
N LEU A 42 -0.31 -5.54 -0.73
CA LEU A 42 0.00 -5.01 0.60
C LEU A 42 -0.12 -6.08 1.69
N VAL A 43 -0.97 -7.08 1.47
CA VAL A 43 -1.29 -8.14 2.44
C VAL A 43 -1.12 -9.51 1.79
N ASP A 44 -0.21 -10.32 2.33
CA ASP A 44 0.11 -11.68 1.84
C ASP A 44 -1.03 -12.68 2.11
N ALA A 45 -1.66 -12.61 3.28
CA ALA A 45 -2.82 -13.41 3.63
C ALA A 45 -3.72 -12.68 4.63
N LEU A 46 -5.04 -12.74 4.41
CA LEU A 46 -6.02 -12.32 5.41
C LEU A 46 -6.29 -13.48 6.37
N LEU A 47 -5.92 -13.31 7.64
CA LEU A 47 -6.41 -14.17 8.72
C LEU A 47 -7.82 -13.72 9.11
N GLU A 48 -8.85 -14.33 8.52
CA GLU A 48 -10.22 -14.20 9.02
C GLU A 48 -10.40 -15.17 10.20
N THR A 49 -10.00 -14.72 11.40
CA THR A 49 -10.30 -15.44 12.64
C THR A 49 -11.79 -15.23 12.96
N ARG A 50 -12.65 -16.12 12.46
CA ARG A 50 -14.00 -16.31 13.01
C ARG A 50 -13.88 -17.08 14.32
N TYR A 51 -14.21 -16.43 15.42
CA TYR A 51 -14.64 -17.05 16.68
C TYR A 51 -16.04 -16.57 17.01
#